data_AF-W9PID0-F1
#
_entry.id   AF-W9PID0-F1
#
_cell.length_a   1.000
_cell.length_b   1.000
_cell.length_c   1.000
_cell.angle_alpha   90.00
_cell.angle_beta   90.00
_cell.angle_gamma   90.00
#
_symmetry.space_group_name_H-M   'P 1'
#
loop_
_entity.id
_entity.type
_entity.pdbx_description
1 polymer ?
#
loop_
_entity_poly.entity_id
_entity_poly.type
_entity_poly.pdbx_seq_one_letter_code
_entity_poly.pdbx_strand_id
1 'polypeptide(L)'
;MSINMENAMANVDLGRYRRIVQMFWDPEPTNDVAHDHPVWCLGRSYKLSDKKNSKSDEHNPQTPPPAPKSDTEDQDTARSPNIPTNAPETPPESISSSFSSSLAYDDRSNDGGWPSGFITDFESRIWMTYRSEFDPIPRSTNPQATSSLSLSMRLKSQLGDQSPFSSDSGWGCMIRSGQSLLANTIALVRLGRDWRQGQSLEEECRILKDFADDPRAPYSIHSFVRHGASACGKYPGEWFGPSATARCIQALANSHEPSIRVYSTGDGPDVYEDDFMKIANPTGEAFHPTLVLVGTRLGLDKITPVYWEALIAALQMPQSVGIAG
;
A
#
# COMPACT_ATOMS: atom_id res chain seq x y z
N MET A 1 24.89 46.67 -41.58
CA MET A 1 24.57 45.44 -42.32
C MET A 1 24.28 44.38 -41.27
N SER A 2 23.02 44.31 -40.84
CA SER A 2 22.51 43.22 -40.01
C SER A 2 22.51 41.93 -40.82
N ILE A 3 22.65 40.79 -40.12
CA ILE A 3 21.86 39.54 -40.28
C ILE A 3 22.70 38.32 -39.83
N ASN A 4 22.27 37.77 -38.70
CA ASN A 4 22.11 36.36 -38.34
C ASN A 4 23.24 35.36 -38.54
N MET A 5 23.84 34.97 -37.41
CA MET A 5 24.39 33.63 -37.21
C MET A 5 23.82 33.01 -35.92
N GLU A 6 22.52 33.21 -35.68
CA GLU A 6 21.79 32.74 -34.49
C GLU A 6 20.66 31.74 -34.83
N ASN A 7 20.67 31.17 -36.05
CA ASN A 7 19.62 30.25 -36.51
C ASN A 7 20.18 28.94 -37.09
N ALA A 8 20.84 28.14 -36.26
CA ALA A 8 21.21 26.76 -36.62
C ALA A 8 21.02 25.72 -35.49
N MET A 9 20.25 26.04 -34.44
CA MET A 9 19.84 25.05 -33.42
C MET A 9 18.35 25.15 -33.04
N ALA A 10 17.52 25.71 -33.93
CA ALA A 10 16.07 25.75 -33.75
C ALA A 10 15.40 24.80 -34.74
N ASN A 11 15.46 23.49 -34.46
CA ASN A 11 14.49 22.46 -34.90
C ASN A 11 15.02 21.03 -34.67
N VAL A 12 15.49 20.73 -33.46
CA VAL A 12 15.49 19.33 -33.01
C VAL A 12 14.21 19.15 -32.22
N ASP A 13 13.30 18.32 -32.76
CA ASP A 13 12.04 17.93 -32.13
C ASP A 13 12.33 17.22 -30.79
N LEU A 14 12.36 18.02 -29.73
CA LEU A 14 12.56 17.62 -28.34
C LEU A 14 11.39 16.78 -27.80
N GLY A 15 10.30 16.59 -28.55
CA GLY A 15 9.15 15.77 -28.13
C GLY A 15 9.50 14.30 -27.89
N ARG A 16 10.38 13.72 -28.73
CA ARG A 16 10.85 12.32 -28.56
C ARG A 16 11.84 12.14 -27.41
N TYR A 17 12.69 13.13 -27.19
CA TYR A 17 13.73 13.08 -26.14
C TYR A 17 13.21 13.52 -24.78
N ARG A 18 12.13 14.30 -24.70
CA ARG A 18 11.51 14.72 -23.44
C ARG A 18 11.14 13.53 -22.55
N ARG A 19 10.66 12.42 -23.15
CA ARG A 19 10.29 11.21 -22.40
C ARG A 19 11.51 10.46 -21.85
N ILE A 20 12.62 10.45 -22.60
CA ILE A 20 13.89 9.85 -22.18
C ILE A 20 14.53 10.72 -21.10
N VAL A 21 14.54 12.04 -21.29
CA VAL A 21 15.06 13.01 -20.31
C VAL A 21 14.22 12.99 -19.02
N GLN A 22 12.90 12.91 -19.09
CA GLN A 22 12.03 12.71 -17.92
C GLN A 22 12.30 11.38 -17.21
N MET A 23 12.64 10.31 -17.93
CA MET A 23 12.97 9.02 -17.32
C MET A 23 14.29 9.05 -16.52
N PHE A 24 15.22 9.95 -16.86
CA PHE A 24 16.48 10.14 -16.14
C PHE A 24 16.47 11.33 -15.17
N TRP A 25 15.45 12.20 -15.26
CA TRP A 25 15.32 13.44 -14.52
C TRP A 25 13.85 13.68 -14.15
N ASP A 26 13.29 12.75 -13.38
CA ASP A 26 12.04 12.99 -12.66
C ASP A 26 12.42 13.39 -11.23
N PRO A 27 12.49 14.70 -10.90
CA PRO A 27 12.79 15.11 -9.54
C PRO A 27 11.71 14.59 -8.61
N GLU A 28 12.10 14.14 -7.42
CA GLU A 28 11.13 13.68 -6.43
C GLU A 28 10.07 14.76 -6.17
N PRO A 29 8.79 14.38 -6.04
CA PRO A 29 7.74 15.34 -5.78
C PRO A 29 8.01 16.02 -4.44
N THR A 30 7.99 17.35 -4.46
CA THR A 30 8.16 18.19 -3.29
C THR A 30 6.87 18.93 -2.99
N ASN A 31 6.62 19.18 -1.70
CA ASN A 31 5.48 19.96 -1.27
C ASN A 31 5.78 21.46 -1.43
N ASP A 32 4.79 22.21 -1.89
CA ASP A 32 4.89 23.67 -1.92
C ASP A 32 4.65 24.25 -0.52
N VAL A 33 5.75 24.38 0.22
CA VAL A 33 5.76 24.91 1.59
C VAL A 33 5.32 26.36 1.69
N ALA A 34 5.33 27.13 0.59
CA ALA A 34 4.99 28.55 0.61
C ALA A 34 3.48 28.78 0.70
N HIS A 35 2.71 27.94 0.02
CA HIS A 35 1.24 28.06 -0.02
C HIS A 35 0.54 27.22 1.07
N ASP A 36 1.21 26.22 1.67
CA ASP A 36 0.68 25.30 2.71
C ASP A 36 -0.73 24.75 2.35
N HIS A 37 -0.90 24.37 1.08
CA HIS A 37 -2.13 23.72 0.64
C HIS A 37 -2.29 22.36 1.34
N PRO A 38 -3.51 21.99 1.75
CA PRO A 38 -3.74 20.73 2.43
C PRO A 38 -3.37 19.55 1.55
N VAL A 39 -2.51 18.67 2.06
CA VAL A 39 -2.18 17.40 1.42
C VAL A 39 -3.16 16.35 1.90
N TRP A 40 -3.71 15.56 0.98
CA TRP A 40 -4.72 14.55 1.29
C TRP A 40 -4.18 13.13 1.16
N CYS A 41 -4.50 12.28 2.13
CA CYS A 41 -4.28 10.84 2.07
C CYS A 41 -5.59 10.15 2.46
N LEU A 42 -6.28 9.53 1.51
CA LEU A 42 -7.47 8.69 1.73
C LEU A 42 -8.44 9.27 2.79
N GLY A 43 -9.03 10.42 2.47
CA GLY A 43 -9.99 11.12 3.32
C GLY A 43 -9.41 11.94 4.48
N ARG A 44 -8.09 11.95 4.69
CA ARG A 44 -7.43 12.79 5.70
C ARG A 44 -6.68 13.94 5.08
N SER A 45 -6.80 15.11 5.71
CA SER A 45 -6.09 16.32 5.34
C SER A 45 -4.94 16.57 6.32
N TYR A 46 -3.81 17.05 5.80
CA TYR A 46 -2.61 17.39 6.55
C TYR A 46 -2.07 18.75 6.09
N LYS A 47 -1.66 19.56 7.06
CA LYS A 47 -0.99 20.85 6.82
C LYS A 47 0.31 20.95 7.62
N LEU A 48 1.23 21.80 7.18
CA LEU A 48 2.47 22.06 7.91
C LEU A 48 2.19 22.74 9.26
N SER A 49 1.14 23.53 9.32
CA SER A 49 0.68 24.22 10.54
C SER A 49 0.19 23.28 11.65
N ASP A 50 -0.21 22.04 11.34
CA ASP A 50 -0.70 21.09 12.35
C ASP A 50 0.35 20.76 13.44
N LYS A 51 1.65 20.90 13.11
CA LYS A 51 2.75 20.76 14.08
C LYS A 51 2.76 21.83 15.20
N LYS A 52 2.13 23.00 14.99
CA LYS A 52 2.21 24.13 15.94
C LYS A 52 1.21 24.02 17.08
N ASN A 53 0.08 23.32 16.89
CA ASN A 53 -0.99 23.24 17.88
C ASN A 53 -0.83 22.11 18.91
N SER A 54 0.07 21.14 18.70
CA SER A 54 0.27 20.03 19.64
C SER A 54 1.27 20.34 20.78
N LYS A 55 1.88 21.53 20.80
CA LYS A 55 2.87 21.93 21.82
C LYS A 55 2.30 22.73 23.00
N SER A 56 1.00 22.99 23.07
CA SER A 56 0.42 23.85 24.13
C SER A 56 -0.22 23.10 25.32
N ASP A 57 -0.31 21.77 25.29
CA ASP A 57 -1.01 20.99 26.32
C ASP A 57 -0.12 19.91 27.00
N GLU A 58 1.05 20.29 27.53
CA GLU A 58 1.73 19.47 28.54
C GLU A 58 1.54 20.07 29.95
N HIS A 59 0.69 19.38 30.70
CA HIS A 59 0.28 19.65 32.06
C HIS A 59 1.42 19.34 33.05
N ASN A 60 1.63 20.28 33.97
CA ASN A 60 2.62 20.29 35.04
C ASN A 60 2.46 19.08 36.00
N PRO A 61 3.48 18.22 36.25
CA PRO A 61 3.35 17.14 37.23
C PRO A 61 3.51 17.64 38.67
N GLN A 62 2.40 17.69 39.41
CA GLN A 62 2.41 17.81 40.87
C GLN A 62 2.87 16.49 41.52
N THR A 63 3.84 16.60 42.43
CA THR A 63 4.44 15.51 43.22
C THR A 63 3.49 14.98 44.30
N PRO A 64 3.38 13.66 44.55
CA PRO A 64 2.68 13.12 45.72
C PRO A 64 3.63 12.90 46.93
N PRO A 65 3.13 12.96 48.18
CA PRO A 65 3.94 12.84 49.40
C PRO A 65 4.23 11.38 49.80
N PRO A 66 5.27 11.11 50.63
CA PRO A 66 5.69 9.75 50.96
C PRO A 66 4.91 9.15 52.14
N ALA A 67 4.66 7.84 52.09
CA ALA A 67 4.16 7.02 53.20
C ALA A 67 5.28 6.11 53.78
N PRO A 68 5.16 5.64 55.04
CA PRO A 68 6.31 5.37 55.90
C PRO A 68 6.82 3.92 55.88
N LYS A 69 8.08 3.78 56.34
CA LYS A 69 8.85 2.56 56.52
C LYS A 69 8.31 1.66 57.65
N SER A 70 8.50 0.35 57.50
CA SER A 70 8.64 -0.58 58.62
C SER A 70 9.67 -1.66 58.26
N ASP A 71 10.73 -1.69 59.05
CA ASP A 71 11.86 -2.62 59.03
C ASP A 71 11.48 -4.01 59.52
N THR A 72 12.13 -5.07 59.01
CA THR A 72 12.66 -6.16 59.86
C THR A 72 13.81 -6.89 59.15
N GLU A 73 14.90 -7.04 59.89
CA GLU A 73 16.13 -7.82 59.68
C GLU A 73 15.80 -9.35 59.62
N ASP A 74 16.61 -10.29 59.12
CA ASP A 74 18.00 -10.60 59.48
C ASP A 74 18.58 -11.71 58.55
N GLN A 75 19.91 -11.63 58.29
CA GLN A 75 21.00 -12.66 58.34
C GLN A 75 20.76 -14.10 57.79
N ASP A 76 21.69 -14.85 57.18
CA ASP A 76 23.16 -14.77 57.05
C ASP A 76 23.69 -15.85 56.07
N THR A 77 24.92 -15.66 55.54
CA THR A 77 25.94 -16.68 55.12
C THR A 77 25.64 -17.67 53.97
N ALA A 78 26.56 -18.09 53.07
CA ALA A 78 27.96 -17.80 52.80
C ALA A 78 28.41 -18.45 51.45
N ARG A 79 29.54 -17.93 50.93
CA ARG A 79 30.66 -18.65 50.28
C ARG A 79 30.64 -18.90 48.75
N SER A 80 31.46 -18.10 48.05
CA SER A 80 32.11 -18.44 46.77
C SER A 80 33.34 -19.36 46.96
N PRO A 81 33.81 -20.02 45.89
CA PRO A 81 35.25 -19.97 45.61
C PRO A 81 35.63 -19.86 44.12
N ASN A 82 36.57 -18.94 43.85
CA ASN A 82 37.78 -18.96 43.00
C ASN A 82 37.85 -19.62 41.60
N ILE A 83 38.44 -18.84 40.67
CA ILE A 83 38.79 -19.03 39.24
C ILE A 83 40.10 -19.85 39.09
N PRO A 84 40.40 -20.50 37.92
CA PRO A 84 41.42 -19.91 37.05
C PRO A 84 41.24 -20.09 35.51
N THR A 85 41.92 -19.20 34.80
CA THR A 85 42.16 -18.95 33.36
C THR A 85 42.75 -20.10 32.50
N ASN A 86 42.28 -20.26 31.23
CA ASN A 86 43.08 -20.24 29.97
C ASN A 86 42.35 -20.79 28.72
N ALA A 87 42.61 -20.14 27.56
CA ALA A 87 42.50 -20.61 26.14
C ALA A 87 41.19 -20.32 25.34
N PRO A 88 41.22 -20.21 23.98
CA PRO A 88 41.02 -18.94 23.26
C PRO A 88 39.89 -18.90 22.19
N GLU A 89 39.53 -17.67 21.82
CA GLU A 89 38.89 -17.14 20.59
C GLU A 89 37.89 -18.00 19.79
N THR A 90 36.61 -17.62 19.89
CA THR A 90 35.59 -17.73 18.84
C THR A 90 34.79 -16.41 18.76
N PRO A 91 34.33 -15.96 17.57
CA PRO A 91 33.85 -14.59 17.37
C PRO A 91 32.43 -14.39 17.89
N PRO A 92 32.08 -13.17 18.36
CA PRO A 92 30.75 -12.89 18.91
C PRO A 92 29.70 -12.80 17.80
N GLU A 93 28.53 -13.37 18.12
CA GLU A 93 27.29 -13.24 17.38
C GLU A 93 26.90 -11.77 17.20
N SER A 94 26.43 -11.43 16.00
CA SER A 94 25.94 -10.10 15.64
C SER A 94 24.75 -9.71 16.50
N ILE A 95 25.02 -8.88 17.51
CA ILE A 95 24.01 -8.14 18.26
C ILE A 95 23.27 -7.16 17.35
N SER A 96 21.95 -7.29 17.35
CA SER A 96 20.99 -6.32 16.84
C SER A 96 21.34 -4.92 17.34
N SER A 97 21.76 -4.04 16.44
CA SER A 97 22.00 -2.63 16.75
C SER A 97 20.66 -1.90 16.82
N SER A 98 20.03 -1.95 17.98
CA SER A 98 19.04 -0.94 18.39
C SER A 98 19.77 0.39 18.55
N PHE A 99 19.75 1.23 17.51
CA PHE A 99 20.20 2.61 17.66
C PHE A 99 19.19 3.39 18.51
N SER A 100 19.73 3.90 19.61
CA SER A 100 19.09 4.67 20.65
C SER A 100 18.51 5.99 20.10
N SER A 101 17.20 6.14 20.26
CA SER A 101 16.44 7.36 20.02
C SER A 101 16.65 8.36 21.17
N SER A 102 17.78 9.08 21.19
CA SER A 102 17.94 10.20 22.14
C SER A 102 18.73 11.42 21.65
N LEU A 103 19.04 11.53 20.37
CA LEU A 103 19.55 12.77 19.77
C LEU A 103 18.59 13.26 18.67
N ALA A 104 17.35 13.50 19.06
CA ALA A 104 16.26 13.90 18.17
C ALA A 104 15.84 15.35 18.45
N TYR A 105 16.73 16.32 18.25
CA TYR A 105 16.32 17.69 17.96
C TYR A 105 17.33 18.31 17.00
N ASP A 106 16.83 18.60 15.80
CA ASP A 106 17.47 19.36 14.71
C ASP A 106 18.22 18.57 13.62
N ASP A 107 17.63 17.46 13.18
CA ASP A 107 17.79 17.07 11.78
C ASP A 107 16.52 17.46 11.03
N ARG A 108 16.63 18.48 10.17
CA ARG A 108 15.60 18.76 9.15
C ARG A 108 15.68 17.60 8.17
N SER A 109 14.97 16.52 8.48
CA SER A 109 14.73 15.44 7.52
C SER A 109 14.25 16.10 6.22
N ASN A 110 15.01 15.87 5.16
CA ASN A 110 14.83 16.44 3.83
C ASN A 110 13.62 15.77 3.14
N ASP A 111 12.49 15.66 3.85
CA ASP A 111 11.27 14.96 3.43
C ASP A 111 10.49 15.81 2.43
N GLY A 112 11.16 16.48 1.50
CA GLY A 112 10.56 17.28 0.42
C GLY A 112 9.60 18.39 0.87
N GLY A 113 9.59 18.77 2.16
CA GLY A 113 8.65 19.74 2.73
C GLY A 113 7.26 19.16 3.06
N TRP A 114 7.10 17.84 3.13
CA TRP A 114 5.81 17.20 3.42
C TRP A 114 5.41 17.31 4.92
N PRO A 115 4.10 17.44 5.25
CA PRO A 115 3.64 17.35 6.63
C PRO A 115 3.98 15.99 7.25
N SER A 116 4.54 15.96 8.48
CA SER A 116 4.96 14.70 9.10
C SER A 116 3.81 13.72 9.31
N GLY A 117 2.62 14.23 9.67
CA GLY A 117 1.42 13.41 9.81
C GLY A 117 1.00 12.74 8.50
N PHE A 118 1.24 13.40 7.36
CA PHE A 118 1.03 12.82 6.03
C PHE A 118 2.04 11.71 5.76
N ILE A 119 3.33 11.94 5.99
CA ILE A 119 4.38 10.93 5.78
C ILE A 119 4.09 9.67 6.59
N THR A 120 3.85 9.81 7.90
CA THR A 120 3.54 8.66 8.76
C THR A 120 2.28 7.91 8.29
N ASP A 121 1.26 8.61 7.82
CA ASP A 121 0.04 7.97 7.29
C ASP A 121 0.26 7.26 5.96
N PHE A 122 0.98 7.90 5.06
CA PHE A 122 1.32 7.40 3.73
C PHE A 122 2.20 6.16 3.83
N GLU A 123 3.24 6.18 4.66
CA GLU A 123 4.14 5.05 4.91
C GLU A 123 3.44 3.87 5.59
N SER A 124 2.36 4.14 6.33
CA SER A 124 1.56 3.08 6.96
C SER A 124 0.65 2.35 5.97
N ARG A 125 0.48 2.83 4.73
CA ARG A 125 -0.39 2.16 3.75
C ARG A 125 0.25 0.86 3.27
N ILE A 126 -0.53 -0.22 3.27
CA ILE A 126 -0.04 -1.52 2.81
C ILE A 126 0.20 -1.46 1.30
N TRP A 127 1.45 -1.69 0.88
CA TRP A 127 1.86 -1.59 -0.51
C TRP A 127 2.27 -2.96 -1.07
N MET A 128 1.55 -3.41 -2.10
CA MET A 128 1.84 -4.64 -2.81
C MET A 128 2.56 -4.34 -4.11
N THR A 129 3.69 -5.02 -4.33
CA THR A 129 4.55 -4.85 -5.50
C THR A 129 4.67 -6.14 -6.29
N TYR A 130 5.30 -6.07 -7.46
CA TYR A 130 5.78 -7.28 -8.14
C TYR A 130 6.66 -8.11 -7.21
N ARG A 131 6.56 -9.43 -7.36
CA ARG A 131 7.38 -10.41 -6.69
C ARG A 131 7.90 -11.44 -7.68
N SER A 132 8.87 -12.20 -7.21
CA SER A 132 9.51 -13.29 -7.92
C SER A 132 9.72 -14.44 -6.94
N GLU A 133 9.97 -15.62 -7.48
CA GLU A 133 10.28 -16.84 -6.72
C GLU A 133 9.12 -17.31 -5.82
N PHE A 134 7.88 -16.91 -6.16
CA PHE A 134 6.70 -17.53 -5.57
C PHE A 134 6.40 -18.89 -6.21
N ASP A 135 5.60 -19.71 -5.52
CA ASP A 135 5.19 -21.04 -6.00
C ASP A 135 4.65 -20.98 -7.45
N PRO A 136 5.14 -21.80 -8.38
CA PRO A 136 4.86 -21.54 -9.79
C PRO A 136 3.37 -21.68 -10.15
N ILE A 137 2.83 -20.69 -10.87
CA ILE A 137 1.47 -20.67 -11.41
C ILE A 137 1.49 -21.36 -12.79
N PRO A 138 0.75 -22.47 -12.99
CA PRO A 138 0.68 -23.16 -14.27
C PRO A 138 0.18 -22.25 -15.39
N ARG A 139 0.72 -22.42 -16.60
CA ARG A 139 0.20 -21.76 -17.79
C ARG A 139 -1.15 -22.35 -18.19
N SER A 140 -1.98 -21.53 -18.82
CA SER A 140 -3.23 -22.02 -19.40
C SER A 140 -2.94 -22.89 -20.63
N THR A 141 -3.65 -24.02 -20.74
CA THR A 141 -3.66 -24.87 -21.94
C THR A 141 -4.65 -24.37 -23.00
N ASN A 142 -5.43 -23.32 -22.69
CA ASN A 142 -6.38 -22.76 -23.63
C ASN A 142 -5.66 -22.02 -24.77
N PRO A 143 -5.96 -22.32 -26.05
CA PRO A 143 -5.35 -21.64 -27.20
C PRO A 143 -5.48 -20.11 -27.19
N GLN A 144 -6.55 -19.57 -26.58
CA GLN A 144 -6.78 -18.12 -26.49
C GLN A 144 -5.80 -17.41 -25.52
N ALA A 145 -5.18 -18.14 -24.60
CA ALA A 145 -4.30 -17.55 -23.59
C ALA A 145 -3.06 -16.89 -24.19
N THR A 146 -2.43 -17.52 -25.19
CA THR A 146 -1.23 -16.96 -25.82
C THR A 146 -1.53 -15.66 -26.57
N SER A 147 -2.73 -15.54 -27.17
CA SER A 147 -3.14 -14.32 -27.88
C SER A 147 -3.47 -13.15 -26.97
N SER A 148 -3.88 -13.40 -25.71
CA SER A 148 -4.24 -12.33 -24.76
C SER A 148 -3.04 -11.75 -24.02
N LEU A 149 -1.87 -12.40 -24.09
CA LEU A 149 -0.62 -11.90 -23.53
C LEU A 149 -0.16 -10.59 -24.20
N SER A 150 0.38 -9.68 -23.39
CA SER A 150 1.03 -8.46 -23.89
C SER A 150 2.19 -8.79 -24.85
N LEU A 151 2.56 -7.88 -25.74
CA LEU A 151 3.65 -8.12 -26.71
C LEU A 151 4.96 -8.52 -26.02
N SER A 152 5.33 -7.80 -24.97
CA SER A 152 6.51 -8.09 -24.16
C SER A 152 6.43 -9.48 -23.53
N MET A 153 5.24 -9.87 -23.06
CA MET A 153 5.03 -11.17 -22.43
C MET A 153 5.03 -12.31 -23.45
N ARG A 154 4.48 -12.09 -24.64
CA ARG A 154 4.58 -13.03 -25.77
C ARG A 154 6.03 -13.23 -26.20
N LEU A 155 6.79 -12.14 -26.35
CA LEU A 155 8.19 -12.22 -26.74
C LEU A 155 9.02 -12.98 -25.68
N LYS A 156 8.82 -12.67 -24.40
CA LYS A 156 9.45 -13.40 -23.28
C LYS A 156 9.08 -14.88 -23.28
N SER A 157 7.82 -15.20 -23.60
CA SER A 157 7.35 -16.58 -23.69
C SER A 157 7.83 -17.34 -24.92
N GLN A 158 8.15 -16.66 -26.02
CA GLN A 158 8.65 -17.28 -27.26
C GLN A 158 10.17 -17.44 -27.27
N LEU A 159 10.90 -16.51 -26.65
CA LEU A 159 12.37 -16.53 -26.55
C LEU A 159 12.89 -17.24 -25.28
N GLY A 160 12.01 -17.53 -24.32
CA GLY A 160 12.34 -18.20 -23.06
C GLY A 160 11.63 -19.55 -22.88
N ASP A 161 11.98 -20.24 -21.80
CA ASP A 161 11.39 -21.52 -21.42
C ASP A 161 9.88 -21.39 -21.13
N GLN A 162 9.08 -22.36 -21.60
CA GLN A 162 7.62 -22.48 -21.36
C GLN A 162 7.30 -22.84 -19.89
N SER A 163 8.26 -22.62 -19.00
CA SER A 163 8.16 -22.74 -17.57
C SER A 163 6.92 -22.02 -17.01
N PRO A 164 6.29 -22.57 -15.95
CA PRO A 164 5.22 -21.90 -15.21
C PRO A 164 5.66 -20.53 -14.68
N PHE A 165 4.70 -19.66 -14.35
CA PHE A 165 5.02 -18.32 -13.86
C PHE A 165 5.42 -18.34 -12.38
N SER A 166 6.64 -17.93 -12.08
CA SER A 166 7.11 -17.66 -10.71
C SER A 166 7.38 -16.18 -10.44
N SER A 167 6.97 -15.30 -11.36
CA SER A 167 7.00 -13.85 -11.18
C SER A 167 5.84 -13.19 -11.92
N ASP A 168 5.32 -12.12 -11.34
CA ASP A 168 4.25 -11.31 -11.89
C ASP A 168 4.72 -10.03 -12.57
N SER A 169 6.04 -9.85 -12.65
CA SER A 169 6.67 -8.74 -13.35
C SER A 169 6.22 -8.70 -14.82
N GLY A 170 5.59 -7.59 -15.21
CA GLY A 170 5.13 -7.34 -16.58
C GLY A 170 3.68 -7.72 -16.87
N TRP A 171 2.95 -8.28 -15.91
CA TRP A 171 1.52 -8.61 -16.09
C TRP A 171 0.66 -8.44 -14.82
N GLY A 172 1.25 -8.52 -13.62
CA GLY A 172 0.52 -8.50 -12.35
C GLY A 172 0.13 -7.15 -11.78
N CYS A 173 0.47 -6.01 -12.41
CA CYS A 173 0.33 -4.68 -11.77
C CYS A 173 -1.07 -4.40 -11.27
N MET A 174 -2.10 -4.67 -12.09
CA MET A 174 -3.49 -4.41 -11.69
C MET A 174 -3.95 -5.33 -10.56
N ILE A 175 -3.40 -6.56 -10.46
CA ILE A 175 -3.66 -7.45 -9.33
C ILE A 175 -3.04 -6.84 -8.07
N ARG A 176 -1.78 -6.37 -8.12
CA ARG A 176 -1.09 -5.74 -6.98
C ARG A 176 -1.78 -4.44 -6.51
N SER A 177 -2.26 -3.62 -7.43
CA SER A 177 -3.06 -2.43 -7.09
C SER A 177 -4.37 -2.83 -6.41
N GLY A 178 -5.05 -3.89 -6.89
CA GLY A 178 -6.25 -4.43 -6.26
C GLY A 178 -6.00 -5.02 -4.88
N GLN A 179 -4.91 -5.78 -4.71
CA GLN A 179 -4.49 -6.31 -3.41
C GLN A 179 -4.17 -5.19 -2.43
N SER A 180 -3.46 -4.13 -2.85
CA SER A 180 -3.17 -2.97 -2.01
C SER A 180 -4.46 -2.27 -1.56
N LEU A 181 -5.41 -2.07 -2.47
CA LEU A 181 -6.72 -1.48 -2.15
C LEU A 181 -7.48 -2.34 -1.13
N LEU A 182 -7.59 -3.66 -1.38
CA LEU A 182 -8.30 -4.56 -0.48
C LEU A 182 -7.62 -4.65 0.90
N ALA A 183 -6.28 -4.79 0.94
CA ALA A 183 -5.52 -4.87 2.19
C ALA A 183 -5.69 -3.60 3.04
N ASN A 184 -5.61 -2.41 2.41
CA ASN A 184 -5.85 -1.16 3.13
C ASN A 184 -7.31 -1.01 3.57
N THR A 185 -8.26 -1.57 2.83
CA THR A 185 -9.68 -1.59 3.24
C THR A 185 -9.89 -2.48 4.47
N ILE A 186 -9.29 -3.68 4.48
CA ILE A 186 -9.34 -4.58 5.65
C ILE A 186 -8.65 -3.92 6.85
N ALA A 187 -7.49 -3.30 6.65
CA ALA A 187 -6.81 -2.54 7.69
C ALA A 187 -7.67 -1.40 8.23
N LEU A 188 -8.36 -0.66 7.36
CA LEU A 188 -9.30 0.39 7.77
C LEU A 188 -10.41 -0.15 8.68
N VAL A 189 -11.00 -1.30 8.34
CA VAL A 189 -12.09 -1.90 9.11
C VAL A 189 -11.61 -2.50 10.44
N ARG A 190 -10.46 -3.19 10.43
CA ARG A 190 -9.96 -3.94 11.60
C ARG A 190 -9.11 -3.11 12.55
N LEU A 191 -8.33 -2.16 12.02
CA LEU A 191 -7.38 -1.34 12.78
C LEU A 191 -7.84 0.11 12.94
N GLY A 192 -8.77 0.57 12.10
CA GLY A 192 -9.25 1.95 12.08
C GLY A 192 -8.38 2.88 11.21
N ARG A 193 -8.93 4.03 10.84
CA ARG A 193 -8.23 5.01 9.98
C ARG A 193 -7.04 5.68 10.69
N ASP A 194 -7.09 5.77 12.02
CA ASP A 194 -6.03 6.32 12.87
C ASP A 194 -4.81 5.42 13.01
N TRP A 195 -4.95 4.14 12.66
CA TRP A 195 -3.86 3.20 12.76
C TRP A 195 -2.64 3.63 11.93
N ARG A 196 -1.46 3.48 12.54
CA ARG A 196 -0.15 3.65 11.92
C ARG A 196 0.72 2.41 12.16
N GLN A 197 1.69 2.20 11.28
CA GLN A 197 2.60 1.06 11.33
C GLN A 197 3.20 0.88 12.73
N GLY A 198 3.24 -0.36 13.23
CA GLY A 198 3.81 -0.69 14.54
C GLY A 198 2.85 -0.59 15.73
N GLN A 199 1.66 0.02 15.58
CA GLN A 199 0.69 0.14 16.69
C GLN A 199 -0.07 -1.17 16.99
N SER A 200 -0.20 -2.06 16.02
CA SER A 200 -1.01 -3.29 16.13
C SER A 200 -0.38 -4.43 15.32
N LEU A 201 0.88 -4.75 15.65
CA LEU A 201 1.72 -5.67 14.89
C LEU A 201 1.07 -7.04 14.63
N GLU A 202 0.37 -7.61 15.61
CA GLU A 202 -0.24 -8.92 15.44
C GLU A 202 -1.32 -8.92 14.34
N GLU A 203 -2.21 -7.94 14.37
CA GLU A 203 -3.30 -7.84 13.41
C GLU A 203 -2.80 -7.36 12.04
N GLU A 204 -1.82 -6.45 12.02
CA GLU A 204 -1.06 -6.09 10.80
C GLU A 204 -0.45 -7.35 10.14
N CYS A 205 0.24 -8.19 10.92
CA CYS A 205 0.83 -9.44 10.42
C CYS A 205 -0.24 -10.42 9.92
N ARG A 206 -1.41 -10.51 10.57
CA ARG A 206 -2.53 -11.36 10.11
C ARG A 206 -3.02 -10.89 8.75
N ILE A 207 -3.28 -9.59 8.60
CA ILE A 207 -3.70 -9.02 7.31
C ILE A 207 -2.65 -9.31 6.25
N LEU A 208 -1.37 -9.03 6.49
CA LEU A 208 -0.31 -9.25 5.49
C LEU A 208 -0.18 -10.73 5.08
N LYS A 209 -0.35 -11.67 6.01
CA LYS A 209 -0.33 -13.11 5.71
C LYS A 209 -1.41 -13.52 4.71
N ASP A 210 -2.57 -12.89 4.77
CA ASP A 210 -3.69 -13.20 3.86
C ASP A 210 -3.39 -12.83 2.40
N PHE A 211 -2.39 -11.97 2.16
CA PHE A 211 -1.94 -11.53 0.83
C PHE A 211 -0.57 -12.10 0.42
N ALA A 212 0.04 -12.98 1.23
CA ALA A 212 1.30 -13.61 0.88
C ALA A 212 1.20 -14.30 -0.50
N ASP A 213 2.30 -14.32 -1.27
CA ASP A 213 2.36 -15.01 -2.57
C ASP A 213 2.51 -16.52 -2.40
N ASP A 214 1.59 -17.09 -1.63
CA ASP A 214 1.45 -18.50 -1.31
C ASP A 214 0.07 -18.98 -1.79
N PRO A 215 -0.03 -20.14 -2.47
CA PRO A 215 -1.31 -20.65 -2.96
C PRO A 215 -2.38 -20.86 -1.88
N ARG A 216 -1.98 -20.95 -0.61
CA ARG A 216 -2.86 -21.11 0.56
C ARG A 216 -3.43 -19.79 1.07
N ALA A 217 -2.80 -18.65 0.77
CA ALA A 217 -3.29 -17.36 1.21
C ALA A 217 -4.52 -16.92 0.37
N PRO A 218 -5.60 -16.45 1.01
CA PRO A 218 -6.88 -16.21 0.36
C PRO A 218 -6.84 -15.09 -0.69
N TYR A 219 -5.98 -14.09 -0.50
CA TYR A 219 -5.84 -12.94 -1.40
C TYR A 219 -4.51 -12.94 -2.16
N SER A 220 -3.82 -14.08 -2.22
CA SER A 220 -2.59 -14.24 -2.99
C SER A 220 -2.79 -14.00 -4.48
N ILE A 221 -1.70 -13.74 -5.18
CA ILE A 221 -1.73 -13.64 -6.64
C ILE A 221 -2.26 -14.93 -7.29
N HIS A 222 -1.98 -16.10 -6.69
CA HIS A 222 -2.52 -17.39 -7.14
C HIS A 222 -4.03 -17.42 -7.07
N SER A 223 -4.62 -16.91 -5.99
CA SER A 223 -6.06 -16.84 -5.79
C SER A 223 -6.74 -15.89 -6.78
N PHE A 224 -6.14 -14.72 -7.03
CA PHE A 224 -6.60 -13.79 -8.07
C PHE A 224 -6.54 -14.41 -9.46
N VAL A 225 -5.43 -15.06 -9.83
CA VAL A 225 -5.27 -15.69 -11.15
C VAL A 225 -6.23 -16.86 -11.32
N ARG A 226 -6.39 -17.71 -10.29
CA ARG A 226 -7.32 -18.84 -10.30
C ARG A 226 -8.75 -18.37 -10.54
N HIS A 227 -9.20 -17.38 -9.77
CA HIS A 227 -10.54 -16.83 -9.91
C HIS A 227 -10.72 -16.09 -11.25
N GLY A 228 -9.74 -15.29 -11.65
CA GLY A 228 -9.73 -14.57 -12.92
C GLY A 228 -9.87 -15.50 -14.13
N ALA A 229 -9.18 -16.65 -14.11
CA ALA A 229 -9.28 -17.64 -15.17
C ALA A 229 -10.66 -18.29 -15.22
N SER A 230 -11.23 -18.68 -14.07
CA SER A 230 -12.51 -19.38 -14.01
C SER A 230 -13.72 -18.48 -14.26
N ALA A 231 -13.69 -17.23 -13.79
CA ALA A 231 -14.87 -16.36 -13.73
C ALA A 231 -14.78 -15.13 -14.65
N CYS A 232 -13.57 -14.69 -15.00
CA CYS A 232 -13.36 -13.50 -15.83
C CYS A 232 -12.75 -13.81 -17.20
N GLY A 233 -12.43 -15.07 -17.50
CA GLY A 233 -11.72 -15.47 -18.72
C GLY A 233 -10.31 -14.89 -18.82
N LYS A 234 -9.68 -14.54 -17.69
CA LYS A 234 -8.34 -13.94 -17.61
C LYS A 234 -7.30 -15.00 -17.28
N TYR A 235 -6.43 -15.29 -18.23
CA TYR A 235 -5.47 -16.38 -18.08
C TYR A 235 -4.21 -15.95 -17.31
N PRO A 236 -3.48 -16.90 -16.68
CA PRO A 236 -2.17 -16.63 -16.09
C PRO A 236 -1.24 -15.90 -17.08
N GLY A 237 -0.60 -14.82 -16.64
CA GLY A 237 0.27 -13.99 -17.49
C GLY A 237 -0.46 -12.88 -18.25
N GLU A 238 -1.80 -12.88 -18.28
CA GLU A 238 -2.60 -11.83 -18.90
C GLU A 238 -2.74 -10.62 -17.99
N TRP A 239 -2.82 -9.43 -18.58
CA TRP A 239 -3.11 -8.20 -17.85
C TRP A 239 -4.59 -8.13 -17.45
N PHE A 240 -4.83 -7.88 -16.16
CA PHE A 240 -6.16 -7.65 -15.61
C PHE A 240 -6.53 -6.18 -15.78
N GLY A 241 -7.78 -5.91 -16.17
CA GLY A 241 -8.35 -4.57 -16.06
C GLY A 241 -9.06 -4.36 -14.73
N PRO A 242 -9.42 -3.11 -14.35
CA PRO A 242 -10.09 -2.80 -13.10
C PRO A 242 -11.34 -3.65 -12.84
N SER A 243 -12.18 -3.90 -13.85
CA SER A 243 -13.39 -4.72 -13.71
C SER A 243 -13.12 -6.17 -13.33
N ALA A 244 -12.09 -6.80 -13.93
CA ALA A 244 -11.71 -8.17 -13.61
C ALA A 244 -11.13 -8.27 -12.20
N THR A 245 -10.29 -7.29 -11.82
CA THR A 245 -9.75 -7.18 -10.46
C THR A 245 -10.86 -6.97 -9.43
N ALA A 246 -11.83 -6.09 -9.70
CA ALA A 246 -12.97 -5.83 -8.80
C ALA A 246 -13.84 -7.08 -8.61
N ARG A 247 -14.08 -7.85 -9.67
CA ARG A 247 -14.77 -9.16 -9.57
C ARG A 247 -14.00 -10.16 -8.72
N CYS A 248 -12.67 -10.23 -8.86
CA CYS A 248 -11.83 -11.07 -8.00
C CYS A 248 -11.90 -10.63 -6.54
N ILE A 249 -11.76 -9.33 -6.25
CA ILE A 249 -11.90 -8.79 -4.89
C ILE A 249 -13.26 -9.18 -4.31
N GLN A 250 -14.34 -8.97 -5.06
CA GLN A 250 -15.68 -9.28 -4.60
C GLN A 250 -15.85 -10.76 -4.23
N ALA A 251 -15.40 -11.66 -5.10
CA ALA A 251 -15.53 -13.09 -4.86
C ALA A 251 -14.63 -13.58 -3.71
N LEU A 252 -13.37 -13.14 -3.68
CA LEU A 252 -12.40 -13.60 -2.68
C LEU A 252 -12.72 -13.05 -1.29
N ALA A 253 -13.07 -11.76 -1.18
CA ALA A 253 -13.44 -11.17 0.10
C ALA A 253 -14.73 -11.78 0.65
N ASN A 254 -15.81 -11.86 -0.15
CA ASN A 254 -17.08 -12.41 0.33
C ASN A 254 -17.01 -13.91 0.72
N SER A 255 -15.97 -14.64 0.30
CA SER A 255 -15.77 -16.06 0.67
C SER A 255 -14.86 -16.28 1.87
N HIS A 256 -13.95 -15.35 2.18
CA HIS A 256 -12.91 -15.55 3.20
C HIS A 256 -12.89 -14.46 4.29
N GLU A 257 -13.47 -13.29 4.04
CA GLU A 257 -13.42 -12.15 4.95
C GLU A 257 -14.76 -11.94 5.67
N PRO A 258 -14.89 -12.31 6.96
CA PRO A 258 -16.13 -12.09 7.69
C PRO A 258 -16.35 -10.61 8.07
N SER A 259 -15.29 -9.80 8.13
CA SER A 259 -15.39 -8.42 8.63
C SER A 259 -15.86 -7.40 7.59
N ILE A 260 -15.77 -7.73 6.29
CA ILE A 260 -16.17 -6.83 5.21
C ILE A 260 -16.86 -7.58 4.07
N ARG A 261 -17.88 -6.93 3.50
CA ARG A 261 -18.54 -7.35 2.25
C ARG A 261 -18.13 -6.46 1.10
N VAL A 262 -18.33 -6.93 -0.13
CA VAL A 262 -17.99 -6.16 -1.33
C VAL A 262 -19.20 -6.03 -2.26
N TYR A 263 -19.54 -4.79 -2.57
CA TYR A 263 -20.47 -4.41 -3.64
C TYR A 263 -19.68 -3.81 -4.80
N SER A 264 -19.85 -4.37 -5.99
CA SER A 264 -19.23 -3.88 -7.22
C SER A 264 -20.30 -3.51 -8.22
N THR A 265 -20.20 -2.33 -8.82
CA THR A 265 -21.11 -1.86 -9.88
C THR A 265 -20.81 -2.51 -11.23
N GLY A 266 -19.77 -3.35 -11.30
CA GLY A 266 -19.32 -3.98 -12.54
C GLY A 266 -18.66 -2.98 -13.47
N ASP A 267 -19.25 -2.78 -14.65
CA ASP A 267 -18.70 -1.93 -15.72
C ASP A 267 -19.40 -0.56 -15.82
N GLY A 268 -20.38 -0.28 -14.95
CA GLY A 268 -21.14 0.97 -14.91
C GLY A 268 -20.85 1.81 -13.65
N PRO A 269 -21.04 3.14 -13.69
CA PRO A 269 -20.75 4.03 -12.57
C PRO A 269 -21.89 4.11 -11.53
N ASP A 270 -23.04 3.48 -11.81
CA ASP A 270 -24.25 3.65 -11.02
C ASP A 270 -24.24 2.75 -9.78
N VAL A 271 -24.54 3.37 -8.62
CA VAL A 271 -24.71 2.69 -7.34
C VAL A 271 -26.20 2.62 -7.03
N TYR A 272 -26.74 1.41 -6.95
CA TYR A 272 -28.14 1.18 -6.61
C TYR A 272 -28.28 0.89 -5.12
N GLU A 273 -29.04 1.72 -4.41
CA GLU A 273 -29.25 1.61 -2.97
C GLU A 273 -29.80 0.23 -2.57
N ASP A 274 -30.82 -0.27 -3.27
CA ASP A 274 -31.42 -1.57 -2.99
C ASP A 274 -30.42 -2.73 -3.12
N ASP A 275 -29.56 -2.71 -4.14
CA ASP A 275 -28.58 -3.76 -4.36
C ASP A 275 -27.42 -3.67 -3.37
N PHE A 276 -27.00 -2.46 -3.03
CA PHE A 276 -26.05 -2.22 -1.96
C PHE A 276 -26.60 -2.74 -0.62
N MET A 277 -27.85 -2.41 -0.27
CA MET A 277 -28.46 -2.79 1.00
C MET A 277 -28.70 -4.30 1.12
N LYS A 278 -28.99 -5.01 0.03
CA LYS A 278 -29.02 -6.48 0.02
C LYS A 278 -27.69 -7.10 0.44
N ILE A 279 -26.57 -6.43 0.14
CA ILE A 279 -25.24 -6.90 0.53
C ILE A 279 -24.88 -6.38 1.91
N ALA A 280 -25.09 -5.09 2.20
CA ALA A 280 -24.65 -4.49 3.45
C ALA A 280 -25.53 -4.88 4.65
N ASN A 281 -26.84 -5.04 4.46
CA ASN A 281 -27.81 -5.38 5.52
C ASN A 281 -28.93 -6.32 5.00
N PRO A 282 -28.62 -7.58 4.68
CA PRO A 282 -29.54 -8.53 4.05
C PRO A 282 -30.76 -8.87 4.92
N THR A 283 -30.59 -8.87 6.25
CA THR A 283 -31.66 -9.22 7.20
C THR A 283 -32.40 -8.00 7.74
N GLY A 284 -31.89 -6.79 7.50
CA GLY A 284 -32.38 -5.56 8.12
C GLY A 284 -31.87 -5.33 9.55
N GLU A 285 -31.26 -6.34 10.19
CA GLU A 285 -30.91 -6.32 11.61
C GLU A 285 -29.50 -5.78 11.89
N ALA A 286 -28.54 -6.03 11.00
CA ALA A 286 -27.14 -5.69 11.21
C ALA A 286 -26.48 -5.19 9.93
N PHE A 287 -25.88 -4.00 10.00
CA PHE A 287 -25.10 -3.44 8.91
C PHE A 287 -23.67 -4.00 8.94
N HIS A 288 -23.23 -4.53 7.81
CA HIS A 288 -21.89 -5.04 7.62
C HIS A 288 -21.04 -4.00 6.89
N PRO A 289 -19.81 -3.70 7.36
CA PRO A 289 -18.87 -2.88 6.61
C PRO A 289 -18.77 -3.37 5.17
N THR A 290 -18.95 -2.46 4.21
CA THR A 290 -19.06 -2.83 2.80
C THR A 290 -18.14 -1.95 1.95
N LEU A 291 -17.21 -2.60 1.25
CA LEU A 291 -16.39 -1.98 0.21
C LEU A 291 -17.25 -1.78 -1.04
N VAL A 292 -17.38 -0.54 -1.49
CA VAL A 292 -18.06 -0.19 -2.73
C VAL A 292 -17.03 0.06 -3.82
N LEU A 293 -17.00 -0.81 -4.83
CA LEU A 293 -16.15 -0.69 -6.01
C LEU A 293 -16.97 -0.15 -7.17
N VAL A 294 -16.67 1.08 -7.59
CA VAL A 294 -17.37 1.75 -8.70
C VAL A 294 -16.51 1.67 -9.96
N GLY A 295 -16.94 0.87 -10.93
CA GLY A 295 -16.33 0.81 -12.25
C GLY A 295 -16.67 2.04 -13.08
N THR A 296 -15.68 2.78 -13.56
CA THR A 296 -15.92 3.98 -14.36
C THR A 296 -14.90 4.17 -15.48
N ARG A 297 -15.35 4.81 -16.57
CA ARG A 297 -14.50 5.25 -17.68
C ARG A 297 -14.64 6.75 -17.85
N LEU A 298 -13.58 7.48 -17.47
CA LEU A 298 -13.60 8.94 -17.35
C LEU A 298 -13.10 9.68 -18.62
N GLY A 299 -12.91 8.94 -19.71
CA GLY A 299 -12.48 9.49 -20.99
C GLY A 299 -12.03 8.41 -21.98
N LEU A 300 -11.63 8.85 -23.17
CA LEU A 300 -11.07 7.98 -24.20
C LEU A 300 -9.57 7.74 -23.96
N ASP A 301 -8.78 8.81 -23.97
CA ASP A 301 -7.32 8.76 -23.81
C ASP A 301 -6.83 9.37 -22.49
N LYS A 302 -7.56 10.37 -21.98
CA LYS A 302 -7.26 11.12 -20.75
C LYS A 302 -8.55 11.33 -19.97
N ILE A 303 -8.42 11.51 -18.67
CA ILE A 303 -9.54 11.93 -17.82
C ILE A 303 -10.08 13.27 -18.35
N THR A 304 -11.37 13.30 -18.69
CA THR A 304 -12.03 14.52 -19.15
C THR A 304 -12.07 15.54 -17.99
N PRO A 305 -11.69 16.81 -18.22
CA PRO A 305 -11.56 17.81 -17.15
C PRO A 305 -12.80 17.99 -16.28
N VAL A 306 -13.99 17.75 -16.82
CA VAL A 306 -15.25 17.82 -16.07
C VAL A 306 -15.29 16.89 -14.83
N TYR A 307 -14.48 15.82 -14.82
CA TYR A 307 -14.44 14.86 -13.72
C TYR A 307 -13.37 15.15 -12.66
N TRP A 308 -12.49 16.14 -12.87
CA TRP A 308 -11.36 16.38 -11.96
C TRP A 308 -11.82 16.72 -10.55
N GLU A 309 -12.75 17.66 -10.41
CA GLU A 309 -13.30 18.05 -9.10
C GLU A 309 -13.98 16.87 -8.40
N ALA A 310 -14.73 16.05 -9.13
CA ALA A 310 -15.39 14.86 -8.58
C ALA A 310 -14.38 13.82 -8.08
N LEU A 311 -13.28 13.62 -8.80
CA LEU A 311 -12.21 12.70 -8.38
C LEU A 311 -11.46 13.20 -7.14
N ILE A 312 -11.15 14.49 -7.10
CA ILE A 312 -10.54 15.12 -5.92
C ILE A 312 -11.46 14.95 -4.72
N ALA A 313 -12.74 15.27 -4.86
CA ALA A 313 -13.73 15.09 -3.80
C ALA A 313 -13.84 13.63 -3.33
N ALA A 314 -13.81 12.66 -4.25
CA ALA A 314 -13.84 11.24 -3.90
C ALA A 314 -12.63 10.78 -3.07
N LEU A 315 -11.45 11.37 -3.27
CA LEU A 315 -10.25 11.12 -2.46
C LEU A 315 -10.28 11.84 -1.10
N GLN A 316 -11.09 12.89 -0.97
CA GLN A 316 -11.28 13.65 0.27
C GLN A 316 -12.37 13.08 1.17
N MET A 317 -13.21 12.16 0.68
CA MET A 317 -14.21 11.48 1.50
C MET A 317 -13.56 10.65 2.61
N PRO A 318 -14.04 10.71 3.86
CA PRO A 318 -13.54 9.86 4.96
C PRO A 318 -13.60 8.36 4.67
N GLN A 319 -14.50 7.94 3.78
CA GLN A 319 -14.71 6.56 3.35
C GLN A 319 -13.78 6.15 2.20
N SER A 320 -12.97 7.07 1.67
CA SER A 320 -12.14 6.81 0.51
C SER A 320 -11.10 5.72 0.78
N VAL A 321 -11.07 4.72 -0.10
CA VAL A 321 -10.03 3.67 -0.13
C VAL A 321 -9.11 3.82 -1.35
N GLY A 322 -9.22 4.94 -2.06
CA GLY A 322 -8.40 5.28 -3.21
C GLY A 322 -9.01 4.86 -4.54
N ILE A 323 -8.17 4.87 -5.57
CA ILE A 323 -8.53 4.58 -6.95
C ILE A 323 -7.51 3.58 -7.49
N ALA A 324 -7.99 2.57 -8.22
CA ALA A 324 -7.16 1.59 -8.91
C ALA A 324 -7.54 1.61 -10.40
N GLY A 325 -6.58 1.91 -11.28
CA GLY A 325 -6.82 2.13 -12.71
C GLY A 325 -5.54 2.13 -13.53
#